data_AF-A0A1Z4QTZ3-F1
#
_entry.id   AF-A0A1Z4QTZ3-F1
#
_cell.length_a   1.000
_cell.length_b   1.000
_cell.length_c   1.000
_cell.angle_alpha   90.00
_cell.angle_beta   90.00
_cell.angle_gamma   90.00
#
_symmetry.space_group_name_H-M   'P 1'
#
loop_
_entity.id
_entity.type
_entity.pdbx_description
1 polymer ?
#
loop_
_entity_poly.entity_id
_entity_poly.type
_entity_poly.pdbx_seq_one_letter_code
_entity_poly.pdbx_strand_id
1 'polypeptide(L)'
;MSHPPLLDPNRSYTFSNYFELGFAVDDLVAEFGYSFERKFLELPQYSGSLDRLAELKQRIEEVLPFVDLENEATRREILIAPIVTDLIHYSHAKLRIEYNIKVNNQLQGNLDYYLRTTTNLIVIEAKQADINRGFIQLATEMISLFCHFPGIKNIIVKRKNSTR
;
A
#
# COMPACT_ATOMS: atom_id res chain seq x y z
N MET A 1 0.89 9.40 32.86
CA MET A 1 2.29 8.94 32.95
C MET A 1 2.80 8.81 31.52
N SER A 2 3.92 9.44 31.16
CA SER A 2 4.53 9.29 29.83
C SER A 2 5.08 7.87 29.69
N HIS A 3 4.54 7.10 28.75
CA HIS A 3 5.16 5.83 28.36
C HIS A 3 6.54 6.11 27.74
N PRO A 4 7.53 5.21 27.93
CA PRO A 4 8.81 5.34 27.25
C PRO A 4 8.59 5.36 25.72
N PRO A 5 9.41 6.11 24.96
CA PRO A 5 9.26 6.19 23.50
C PRO A 5 9.32 4.81 22.88
N LEU A 6 8.41 4.49 21.96
CA LEU A 6 8.44 3.21 21.25
C LEU A 6 9.62 3.11 20.28
N LEU A 7 10.08 4.25 19.75
CA LEU A 7 11.12 4.33 18.74
C LEU A 7 12.39 4.97 19.31
N ASP A 8 13.55 4.43 18.91
CA ASP A 8 14.84 5.06 19.21
C ASP A 8 15.02 6.27 18.28
N PRO A 9 15.15 7.50 18.81
CA PRO A 9 15.32 8.71 17.99
C PRO A 9 16.62 8.72 17.19
N ASN A 10 17.63 7.92 17.58
CA ASN A 10 18.92 7.84 16.90
C ASN A 10 18.96 6.74 15.84
N ARG A 11 17.96 5.86 15.81
CA ARG A 11 17.87 4.78 14.83
C ARG A 11 17.11 5.24 13.59
N SER A 12 17.61 4.83 12.42
CA SER A 12 16.85 4.95 11.18
C SER A 12 15.90 3.77 11.01
N TYR A 13 14.67 4.05 10.61
CA TYR A 13 13.64 3.05 10.34
C TYR A 13 13.11 3.21 8.92
N THR A 14 13.06 2.11 8.18
CA THR A 14 12.37 1.99 6.90
C THR A 14 10.99 1.35 7.08
N PHE A 15 10.12 1.46 6.07
CA PHE A 15 8.83 0.74 6.06
C PHE A 15 8.97 -0.76 6.35
N SER A 16 9.96 -1.42 5.76
CA SER A 16 10.26 -2.82 6.05
C SER A 16 10.74 -3.07 7.49
N ASN A 17 11.36 -2.09 8.16
CA ASN A 17 11.70 -2.26 9.57
C ASN A 17 10.44 -2.33 10.44
N TYR A 18 9.42 -1.51 10.16
CA TYR A 18 8.18 -1.51 10.95
C TYR A 18 7.40 -2.82 10.86
N PHE A 19 7.48 -3.51 9.72
CA PHE A 19 6.93 -4.85 9.58
C PHE A 19 7.48 -5.83 10.63
N GLU A 20 8.77 -5.70 10.99
CA GLU A 20 9.45 -6.62 11.90
C GLU A 20 9.32 -6.26 13.39
N LEU A 21 8.95 -5.03 13.73
CA LEU A 21 8.96 -4.54 15.11
C LEU A 21 7.80 -5.08 15.97
N GLY A 22 6.73 -5.57 15.35
CA GLY A 22 5.63 -6.24 16.05
C GLY A 22 4.83 -5.36 17.02
N PHE A 23 4.92 -4.03 16.91
CA PHE A 23 4.15 -3.10 17.73
C PHE A 23 2.65 -3.19 17.45
N ALA A 24 1.82 -2.84 18.43
CA ALA A 24 0.42 -2.60 18.15
C ALA A 24 0.29 -1.35 17.24
N VAL A 25 -0.60 -1.41 16.25
CA VAL A 25 -0.71 -0.35 15.24
C VAL A 25 -1.15 0.98 15.86
N ASP A 26 -2.02 0.93 16.86
CA ASP A 26 -2.52 2.07 17.62
C ASP A 26 -1.43 2.74 18.44
N ASP A 27 -0.57 1.97 19.12
CA ASP A 27 0.59 2.52 19.83
C ASP A 27 1.57 3.18 18.87
N LEU A 28 1.85 2.53 17.73
CA LEU A 28 2.79 3.06 16.75
C LEU A 28 2.32 4.37 16.13
N VAL A 29 1.06 4.46 15.71
CA VAL A 29 0.56 5.71 15.09
C VAL A 29 0.48 6.84 16.11
N ALA A 30 0.23 6.53 17.39
CA ALA A 30 0.23 7.50 18.48
C ALA A 30 1.62 8.10 18.74
N GLU A 31 2.70 7.31 18.58
CA GLU A 31 4.08 7.81 18.64
C GLU A 31 4.33 8.92 17.60
N PHE A 32 3.65 8.86 16.45
CA PHE A 32 3.70 9.89 15.41
C PHE A 32 2.65 10.99 15.55
N GLY A 33 1.84 10.98 16.62
CA GLY A 33 0.77 11.96 16.86
C GLY A 33 -0.52 11.72 16.08
N TYR A 34 -0.75 10.50 15.58
CA TYR A 34 -1.97 10.11 14.87
C TYR A 34 -2.83 9.16 15.72
N SER A 35 -4.10 9.02 15.36
CA SER A 35 -5.02 8.06 15.98
C SER A 35 -5.39 6.95 15.01
N PHE A 36 -5.61 5.74 15.52
CA PHE A 36 -6.09 4.60 14.75
C PHE A 36 -7.57 4.33 15.01
N GLU A 37 -8.33 4.07 13.95
CA GLU A 37 -9.75 3.73 14.04
C GLU A 37 -10.12 2.62 13.03
N ARG A 38 -11.02 1.71 13.44
CA ARG A 38 -11.61 0.69 12.56
C ARG A 38 -13.07 1.03 12.28
N LYS A 39 -13.41 1.21 11.01
CA LYS A 39 -14.77 1.51 10.54
C LYS A 39 -15.10 0.71 9.29
N PHE A 40 -16.37 0.33 9.15
CA PHE A 40 -16.89 -0.09 7.86
C PHE A 40 -17.01 1.12 6.96
N LEU A 41 -16.51 1.00 5.73
CA LEU A 41 -16.57 2.07 4.73
C LEU A 41 -17.52 1.67 3.61
N GLU A 42 -18.48 2.54 3.33
CA GLU A 42 -19.27 2.48 2.11
C GLU A 42 -18.52 3.23 1.02
N LEU A 43 -17.77 2.49 0.20
CA LEU A 43 -17.03 3.08 -0.92
C LEU A 43 -17.98 3.25 -2.12
N PRO A 44 -17.90 4.38 -2.85
CA PRO A 44 -18.69 4.58 -4.06
C PRO A 44 -18.35 3.50 -5.08
N GLN A 45 -19.37 2.92 -5.71
CA GLN A 45 -19.19 1.96 -6.78
C GLN A 45 -19.07 2.67 -8.12
N TYR A 46 -18.12 2.23 -8.94
CA TYR A 46 -17.98 2.70 -10.30
C TYR A 46 -19.13 2.13 -11.15
N SER A 47 -19.90 3.00 -11.79
CA SER A 47 -21.06 2.62 -12.63
C SER A 47 -20.79 2.67 -14.13
N GLY A 48 -19.56 2.99 -14.55
CA GLY A 48 -19.18 2.99 -15.95
C GLY A 48 -18.80 1.60 -16.48
N SER A 49 -18.46 1.53 -17.76
CA SER A 49 -18.04 0.28 -18.40
C SER A 49 -16.58 -0.04 -18.09
N LEU A 50 -16.31 -1.30 -17.69
CA LEU A 50 -14.97 -1.85 -17.57
C LEU A 50 -14.71 -2.81 -18.74
N ASP A 51 -14.44 -2.24 -19.91
CA ASP A 51 -14.32 -2.93 -21.20
C ASP A 51 -13.17 -3.96 -21.26
N ARG A 52 -12.11 -3.81 -20.46
CA ARG A 52 -10.97 -4.74 -20.40
C ARG A 52 -11.04 -5.79 -19.31
N LEU A 53 -12.05 -5.76 -18.43
CA LEU A 53 -12.05 -6.59 -17.22
C LEU A 53 -12.09 -8.10 -17.54
N ALA A 54 -12.90 -8.49 -18.52
CA ALA A 54 -13.04 -9.89 -18.92
C ALA A 54 -11.71 -10.44 -19.47
N GLU A 55 -11.07 -9.69 -20.37
CA GLU A 55 -9.77 -10.04 -20.95
C GLU A 55 -8.66 -10.08 -19.90
N LEU A 56 -8.60 -9.10 -18.99
CA LEU A 56 -7.64 -9.07 -17.88
C LEU A 56 -7.77 -10.33 -17.01
N LYS A 57 -9.01 -10.69 -16.64
CA LYS A 57 -9.28 -11.89 -15.85
C LYS A 57 -8.79 -13.13 -16.57
N GLN A 58 -9.16 -13.29 -17.85
CA GLN A 58 -8.75 -14.43 -18.65
C GLN A 58 -7.22 -14.56 -18.75
N ARG A 59 -6.50 -13.48 -19.08
CA ARG A 59 -5.02 -13.51 -19.17
C ARG A 59 -4.36 -13.93 -17.85
N ILE A 60 -4.88 -13.45 -16.71
CA ILE A 60 -4.34 -13.83 -15.39
C ILE A 60 -4.61 -15.32 -15.14
N GLU A 61 -5.84 -15.80 -15.36
CA GLU A 61 -6.23 -17.19 -15.14
C GLU A 61 -5.45 -18.17 -16.03
N GLU A 62 -5.13 -17.79 -17.27
CA GLU A 62 -4.34 -18.60 -18.20
C GLU A 62 -2.88 -18.77 -17.75
N VAL A 63 -2.28 -17.74 -17.15
CA VAL A 63 -0.86 -17.75 -16.73
C VAL A 63 -0.68 -18.42 -15.37
N LEU A 64 -1.68 -18.32 -14.48
CA LEU A 64 -1.60 -18.79 -13.09
C LEU A 64 -1.11 -20.25 -12.91
N PRO A 65 -1.53 -21.25 -13.72
CA PRO A 65 -1.06 -22.63 -13.58
C PRO A 65 0.43 -22.84 -13.90
N PHE A 66 1.06 -21.89 -14.58
CA PHE A 66 2.42 -22.03 -15.12
C PHE A 66 3.45 -21.16 -14.39
N VAL A 67 3.04 -20.42 -13.35
CA VAL A 67 3.93 -19.50 -12.64
C VAL A 67 3.86 -19.72 -11.14
N ASP A 68 5.03 -19.84 -10.53
CA ASP A 68 5.17 -19.85 -9.08
C ASP A 68 5.10 -18.44 -8.51
N LEU A 69 4.14 -18.21 -7.62
CA LEU A 69 3.89 -16.93 -6.95
C LEU A 69 4.57 -16.85 -5.57
N GLU A 70 5.59 -17.66 -5.31
CA GLU A 70 6.27 -17.75 -4.01
C GLU A 70 6.93 -16.46 -3.53
N ASN A 71 7.42 -15.57 -4.40
CA ASN A 71 8.08 -14.31 -4.01
C ASN A 71 7.23 -13.06 -4.32
N GLU A 72 7.59 -11.90 -3.76
CA GLU A 72 6.83 -10.65 -3.94
C GLU A 72 6.97 -10.10 -5.38
N ALA A 73 8.14 -10.21 -5.99
CA ALA A 73 8.42 -9.72 -7.33
C ALA A 73 7.56 -10.44 -8.40
N THR A 74 7.48 -11.77 -8.35
CA THR A 74 6.65 -12.53 -9.30
C THR A 74 5.16 -12.20 -9.14
N ARG A 75 4.66 -12.07 -7.90
CA ARG A 75 3.26 -11.62 -7.67
C ARG A 75 3.02 -10.22 -8.22
N ARG A 76 3.96 -9.32 -7.99
CA ARG A 76 3.92 -7.95 -8.49
C ARG A 76 3.81 -7.95 -10.02
N GLU A 77 4.62 -8.72 -10.71
CA GLU A 77 4.65 -8.74 -12.18
C GLU A 77 3.46 -9.48 -12.81
N ILE A 78 3.06 -10.62 -12.24
CA ILE A 78 2.05 -11.50 -12.85
C ILE A 78 0.62 -11.11 -12.46
N LEU A 79 0.42 -10.62 -11.23
CA LEU A 79 -0.93 -10.30 -10.73
C LEU A 79 -1.19 -8.81 -10.67
N ILE A 80 -0.26 -8.03 -10.12
CA ILE A 80 -0.54 -6.64 -9.77
C ILE A 80 -0.29 -5.70 -10.95
N ALA A 81 0.83 -5.83 -11.65
CA ALA A 81 1.19 -4.98 -12.78
C ALA A 81 0.09 -4.96 -13.88
N PRO A 82 -0.53 -6.09 -14.28
CA PRO A 82 -1.60 -6.07 -15.26
C PRO A 82 -2.84 -5.30 -14.78
N ILE A 83 -3.24 -5.49 -13.52
CA ILE A 83 -4.37 -4.77 -12.92
C ILE A 83 -4.08 -3.26 -12.85
N VAL A 84 -2.89 -2.89 -12.40
CA VAL A 84 -2.47 -1.49 -12.28
C VAL A 84 -2.42 -0.82 -13.66
N THR A 85 -1.94 -1.53 -14.68
CA THR A 85 -1.86 -1.01 -16.05
C THR A 85 -3.25 -0.77 -16.63
N ASP A 86 -4.19 -1.71 -16.43
CA ASP A 86 -5.58 -1.51 -16.87
C ASP A 86 -6.30 -0.43 -16.03
N LEU A 87 -5.92 -0.23 -14.77
CA LEU A 87 -6.45 0.87 -13.96
C LEU A 87 -6.10 2.24 -14.54
N ILE A 88 -4.94 2.39 -15.20
CA ILE A 88 -4.56 3.64 -15.88
C ILE A 88 -5.53 3.95 -17.03
N HIS A 89 -5.97 2.94 -17.78
CA HIS A 89 -6.94 3.12 -18.87
C HIS A 89 -8.25 3.75 -18.38
N TYR A 90 -8.75 3.33 -17.20
CA TYR A 90 -10.00 3.88 -16.65
C TYR A 90 -9.81 5.21 -15.91
N SER A 91 -8.72 5.34 -15.16
CA SER A 91 -8.53 6.46 -14.22
C SER A 91 -7.74 7.63 -14.79
N HIS A 92 -6.99 7.41 -15.88
CA HIS A 92 -5.96 8.33 -16.38
C HIS A 92 -4.96 8.77 -15.31
N ALA A 93 -4.76 7.94 -14.28
CA ALA A 93 -3.82 8.23 -13.20
C ALA A 93 -2.37 8.15 -13.70
N LYS A 94 -1.51 9.02 -13.15
CA LYS A 94 -0.07 8.91 -13.35
C LYS A 94 0.46 7.80 -12.44
N LEU A 95 1.14 6.83 -13.03
CA LEU A 95 1.79 5.74 -12.31
C LEU A 95 3.28 6.06 -12.05
N ARG A 96 3.74 5.76 -10.84
CA ARG A 96 5.15 5.59 -10.48
C ARG A 96 5.32 4.22 -9.84
N ILE A 97 6.36 3.50 -10.26
CA ILE A 97 6.71 2.18 -9.74
C ILE A 97 7.94 2.34 -8.86
N GLU A 98 8.00 1.62 -7.73
CA GLU A 98 9.09 1.74 -6.74
C GLU A 98 9.32 3.20 -6.30
N TYR A 99 8.23 3.87 -5.90
CA TYR A 99 8.29 5.28 -5.53
C TYR A 99 8.95 5.45 -4.15
N ASN A 100 10.14 6.06 -4.14
CA ASN A 100 10.85 6.36 -2.91
C ASN A 100 10.22 7.56 -2.18
N ILE A 101 10.02 7.41 -0.88
CA ILE A 101 9.57 8.45 0.04
C ILE A 101 10.57 8.55 1.17
N LYS A 102 10.99 9.77 1.49
CA LYS A 102 11.76 10.09 2.69
C LYS A 102 11.22 11.36 3.31
N VAL A 103 10.56 11.21 4.46
CA VAL A 103 10.08 12.34 5.27
C VAL A 103 11.13 12.68 6.33
N ASN A 104 11.63 11.68 7.04
CA ASN A 104 12.71 11.81 8.02
C ASN A 104 13.41 10.45 8.23
N ASN A 105 14.28 10.33 9.23
CA ASN A 105 15.02 9.08 9.50
C ASN A 105 14.14 7.93 9.98
N GLN A 106 12.94 8.22 10.50
CA GLN A 106 11.99 7.24 11.00
C GLN A 106 10.87 6.94 9.99
N LEU A 107 10.66 7.78 8.97
CA LEU A 107 9.58 7.66 7.99
C LEU A 107 10.16 7.72 6.57
N GLN A 108 10.58 6.56 6.07
CA GLN A 108 11.19 6.42 4.76
C GLN A 108 11.05 5.01 4.18
N GLY A 109 11.07 4.88 2.86
CA GLY A 109 11.04 3.60 2.17
C GLY A 109 10.53 3.73 0.74
N ASN A 110 10.19 2.60 0.14
CA ASN A 110 9.65 2.52 -1.22
C ASN A 110 8.21 2.02 -1.18
N LEU A 111 7.39 2.53 -2.10
CA LEU A 111 6.06 2.00 -2.41
C LEU A 111 6.11 1.22 -3.71
N ASP A 112 5.50 0.04 -3.76
CA ASP A 112 5.51 -0.81 -4.95
C ASP A 112 4.87 -0.09 -6.15
N TYR A 113 3.66 0.44 -5.96
CA TYR A 113 2.96 1.27 -6.95
C TYR A 113 2.33 2.50 -6.31
N TYR A 114 2.60 3.64 -6.91
CA TYR A 114 2.01 4.92 -6.58
C TYR A 114 1.22 5.43 -7.79
N LEU A 115 -0.12 5.46 -7.66
CA LEU A 115 -1.00 6.06 -8.66
C LEU A 115 -1.57 7.37 -8.15
N ARG A 116 -1.53 8.40 -8.98
CA ARG A 116 -2.05 9.72 -8.62
C ARG A 116 -2.89 10.34 -9.72
N THR A 117 -4.06 10.85 -9.34
CA THR A 117 -4.85 11.79 -10.13
C THR A 117 -4.70 13.21 -9.55
N THR A 118 -5.47 14.17 -10.05
CA THR A 118 -5.45 15.54 -9.52
C THR A 118 -5.91 15.62 -8.06
N THR A 119 -6.81 14.73 -7.62
CA THR A 119 -7.46 14.80 -6.30
C THR A 119 -7.29 13.54 -5.45
N ASN A 120 -6.86 12.42 -6.04
CA ASN A 120 -6.78 11.14 -5.34
C ASN A 120 -5.42 10.48 -5.51
N LEU A 121 -5.07 9.67 -4.51
CA LEU A 121 -3.87 8.86 -4.48
C LEU A 121 -4.22 7.43 -4.12
N ILE A 122 -3.64 6.48 -4.85
CA ILE A 122 -3.78 5.06 -4.59
C ILE A 122 -2.39 4.47 -4.43
N VAL A 123 -2.20 3.70 -3.36
CA VAL A 123 -1.02 2.85 -3.16
C VAL A 123 -1.43 1.40 -3.27
N ILE A 124 -0.62 0.60 -3.95
CA ILE A 124 -0.86 -0.84 -4.10
C ILE A 124 0.41 -1.56 -3.72
N GLU A 125 0.32 -2.40 -2.70
CA GLU A 125 1.43 -3.15 -2.13
C GLU A 125 1.23 -4.66 -2.36
N ALA A 126 2.28 -5.33 -2.85
CA ALA A 126 2.28 -6.75 -3.17
C ALA A 126 3.04 -7.54 -2.10
N LYS A 127 2.42 -7.81 -0.96
CA LYS A 127 3.10 -8.40 0.21
C LYS A 127 2.69 -9.82 0.56
N GLN A 128 3.63 -10.59 1.11
CA GLN A 128 3.36 -11.90 1.72
C GLN A 128 2.61 -11.83 3.05
N ALA A 129 2.03 -12.97 3.45
CA ALA A 129 1.05 -13.11 4.50
C ALA A 129 1.63 -12.94 5.93
N ASP A 130 1.50 -11.73 6.46
CA ASP A 130 1.08 -11.44 7.83
C ASP A 130 0.26 -10.13 7.76
N ILE A 131 -1.05 -10.28 7.95
CA ILE A 131 -2.00 -9.17 7.82
C ILE A 131 -1.70 -8.12 8.90
N ASN A 132 -1.45 -8.55 10.14
CA ASN A 132 -1.23 -7.65 11.27
C ASN A 132 0.08 -6.88 11.10
N ARG A 133 1.19 -7.55 10.78
CA ARG A 133 2.48 -6.87 10.56
C ARG A 133 2.45 -5.92 9.38
N GLY A 134 1.80 -6.32 8.27
CA GLY A 134 1.71 -5.41 7.14
C GLY A 134 0.72 -4.27 7.33
N PHE A 135 -0.21 -4.32 8.31
CA PHE A 135 -0.96 -3.13 8.72
C PHE A 135 -0.07 -2.10 9.42
N ILE A 136 0.92 -2.53 10.19
CA ILE A 136 1.89 -1.64 10.85
C ILE A 136 2.71 -0.90 9.79
N GLN A 137 3.30 -1.66 8.85
CA GLN A 137 4.02 -1.08 7.72
C GLN A 137 3.13 -0.09 6.95
N LEU A 138 1.91 -0.51 6.61
CA LEU A 138 0.94 0.32 5.90
C LEU A 138 0.63 1.63 6.63
N ALA A 139 0.45 1.60 7.96
CA ALA A 139 0.19 2.81 8.73
C ALA A 139 1.35 3.83 8.59
N THR A 140 2.60 3.36 8.61
CA THR A 140 3.77 4.23 8.43
C THR A 140 3.90 4.78 7.01
N GLU A 141 3.52 3.99 6.00
CA GLU A 141 3.43 4.44 4.60
C GLU A 141 2.38 5.55 4.45
N MET A 142 1.20 5.37 5.06
CA MET A 142 0.12 6.36 5.03
C MET A 142 0.51 7.69 5.71
N ILE A 143 1.15 7.62 6.89
CA ILE A 143 1.68 8.81 7.58
C ILE A 143 2.72 9.50 6.68
N SER A 144 3.64 8.74 6.09
CA SER A 144 4.68 9.29 5.22
C SER A 144 4.11 9.99 3.99
N LEU A 145 3.09 9.41 3.37
CA LEU A 145 2.38 9.98 2.23
C LEU A 145 1.66 11.28 2.59
N PHE A 146 0.98 11.30 3.73
CA PHE A 146 0.30 12.49 4.22
C PHE A 146 1.29 13.64 4.46
N CYS A 147 2.43 13.35 5.12
CA CYS A 147 3.49 14.32 5.36
C CYS A 147 4.16 14.80 4.06
N HIS A 148 4.38 13.91 3.09
CA HIS A 148 5.09 14.23 1.86
C HIS A 148 4.22 14.97 0.82
N PHE A 149 2.89 14.81 0.86
CA PHE A 149 1.97 15.43 -0.10
C PHE A 149 0.86 16.23 0.58
N PRO A 150 1.15 17.46 1.06
CA PRO A 150 0.12 18.31 1.66
C PRO A 150 -0.97 18.65 0.63
N GLY A 151 -2.23 18.35 0.96
CA GLY A 151 -3.41 18.67 0.14
C GLY A 151 -4.09 17.48 -0.56
N ILE A 152 -3.58 16.26 -0.41
CA ILE A 152 -4.28 15.05 -0.86
C ILE A 152 -5.45 14.75 0.07
N LYS A 153 -6.65 14.58 -0.50
CA LYS A 153 -7.88 14.39 0.27
C LYS A 153 -8.15 12.94 0.66
N ASN A 154 -7.73 11.98 -0.17
CA ASN A 154 -7.99 10.56 0.02
C ASN A 154 -6.76 9.73 -0.35
N ILE A 155 -6.38 8.82 0.54
CA ILE A 155 -5.36 7.78 0.31
C ILE A 155 -6.08 6.45 0.42
N ILE A 156 -6.13 5.69 -0.68
CA ILE A 156 -6.66 4.32 -0.67
C ILE A 156 -5.48 3.38 -0.82
N VAL A 157 -5.33 2.46 0.13
CA VAL A 157 -4.33 1.39 0.01
C VAL A 157 -5.02 0.05 -0.13
N LYS A 158 -4.65 -0.67 -1.18
CA LYS A 158 -5.16 -2.02 -1.44
C LYS A 158 -4.01 -3.00 -1.35
N ARG A 159 -4.13 -3.95 -0.43
CA ARG A 159 -3.26 -5.12 -0.32
C ARG A 159 -4.04 -6.34 -0.77
N LYS A 160 -3.50 -7.10 -1.72
CA LYS A 160 -4.11 -8.36 -2.18
C LYS A 160 -3.41 -9.53 -1.49
N ASN A 161 -4.17 -10.31 -0.72
CA ASN A 161 -3.68 -11.59 -0.22
C ASN A 161 -3.84 -12.64 -1.31
N SER A 162 -2.79 -13.41 -1.56
CA SER A 162 -2.88 -14.66 -2.30
C SER A 162 -3.47 -15.72 -1.37
N THR A 163 -4.78 -15.76 -1.20
CA THR A 163 -5.41 -16.99 -0.72
C THR A 163 -5.37 -17.98 -1.87
N ARG A 164 -4.75 -19.15 -1.65
CA ARG A 164 -4.98 -20.33 -2.48
C ARG A 164 -6.48 -20.65 -2.53
#